data_AF-A0A7V0R0I0-F1
#
_entry.id   AF-A0A7V0R0I0-F1
#
_cell.length_a   1.000
_cell.length_b   1.000
_cell.length_c   1.000
_cell.angle_alpha   90.00
_cell.angle_beta   90.00
_cell.angle_gamma   90.00
#
_symmetry.space_group_name_H-M   'P 1'
#
loop_
_entity.id
_entity.type
_entity.pdbx_description
1 polymer ?
#
loop_
_entity_poly.entity_id
_entity_poly.type
_entity_poly.pdbx_seq_one_letter_code
_entity_poly.pdbx_strand_id
1 'polypeptide(L)'
;MMIPANVDLGKEQEAALSRPPRKYGLMASLVFRGMDTFYGKELSWGKIRLLEILARIPYQAWEIRQYKKMNSRFTDPDAVAFAEDVVGWSREAQDSEFWHLRVVDEKIKQDNVQLHWFKDRVMPSITAFKYSIFSRILAFISIRTAFMLNADFEDHAEHEYMTFAKEHPELDEQPAMSEVITRYRGDLKTWGDVMRFIGLEERDHMNNSLRRLGRVSEIVPIMGDDR
;
A
#
# COMPACT_ATOMS: atom_id res chain seq x y z
N MET A 1 5.15 10.12 5.98
CA MET A 1 6.07 9.24 5.22
C MET A 1 7.08 10.11 4.48
N MET A 2 8.38 9.78 4.44
CA MET A 2 9.34 10.56 3.63
C MET A 2 10.53 9.70 3.25
N ILE A 3 10.38 8.88 2.22
CA ILE A 3 11.49 8.16 1.59
C ILE A 3 12.44 9.22 0.99
N PRO A 4 13.77 9.12 1.20
CA PRO A 4 14.70 10.10 0.66
C PRO A 4 14.64 10.19 -0.87
N ALA A 5 14.76 11.42 -1.42
CA ALA A 5 14.73 11.65 -2.86
C ALA A 5 15.93 11.04 -3.61
N ASN A 6 17.01 10.70 -2.90
CA ASN A 6 18.24 10.14 -3.45
C ASN A 6 18.35 8.62 -3.29
N VAL A 7 17.27 7.93 -2.94
CA VAL A 7 17.25 6.46 -2.88
C VAL A 7 17.47 5.87 -4.27
N ASP A 8 18.35 4.86 -4.33
CA ASP A 8 18.59 4.10 -5.55
C ASP A 8 17.48 3.06 -5.74
N LEU A 9 16.42 3.45 -6.45
CA LEU A 9 15.24 2.62 -6.66
C LEU A 9 15.55 1.29 -7.35
N GLY A 10 16.56 1.24 -8.22
CA GLY A 10 17.00 0.01 -8.88
C GLY A 10 17.60 -0.98 -7.87
N LYS A 11 18.48 -0.50 -6.98
CA LYS A 11 19.00 -1.35 -5.90
C LYS A 11 17.92 -1.78 -4.92
N GLU A 12 16.95 -0.91 -4.64
CA GLU A 12 15.82 -1.28 -3.77
C GLU A 12 14.94 -2.37 -4.39
N GLN A 13 14.72 -2.32 -5.71
CA GLN A 13 14.05 -3.37 -6.45
C GLN A 13 14.82 -4.69 -6.37
N GLU A 14 16.13 -4.67 -6.60
CA GLU A 14 16.97 -5.87 -6.47
C GLU A 14 16.92 -6.45 -5.05
N ALA A 15 17.02 -5.59 -4.03
CA ALA A 15 16.95 -5.98 -2.64
C ALA A 15 15.59 -6.62 -2.30
N ALA A 16 14.48 -5.99 -2.71
CA ALA A 16 13.13 -6.50 -2.52
C ALA A 16 12.95 -7.88 -3.17
N LEU A 17 13.36 -8.04 -4.43
CA LEU A 17 13.18 -9.28 -5.17
C LEU A 17 14.14 -10.40 -4.74
N SER A 18 15.25 -10.07 -4.08
CA SER A 18 16.16 -11.05 -3.47
C SER A 18 15.68 -11.55 -2.11
N ARG A 19 14.82 -10.78 -1.45
CA ARG A 19 14.28 -11.08 -0.13
C ARG A 19 13.14 -12.10 -0.28
N PRO A 20 13.06 -13.13 0.57
CA PRO A 20 11.89 -13.99 0.59
C PRO A 20 10.67 -13.19 1.11
N PRO A 21 9.47 -13.42 0.54
CA PRO A 21 8.24 -12.89 1.10
C PRO A 21 8.03 -13.31 2.55
N ARG A 22 7.27 -12.51 3.30
CA ARG A 22 6.85 -12.86 4.65
C ARG A 22 6.05 -14.15 4.65
N LYS A 23 6.05 -14.84 5.79
CA LYS A 23 5.16 -15.99 6.01
C LYS A 23 3.74 -15.47 6.23
N TYR A 24 2.99 -15.34 5.14
CA TYR A 24 1.62 -14.81 5.17
C TYR A 24 0.70 -15.64 6.04
N GLY A 25 -0.13 -14.95 6.83
CA GLY A 25 -1.22 -15.57 7.58
C GLY A 25 -2.28 -16.19 6.66
N LEU A 26 -3.17 -17.00 7.25
CA LEU A 26 -4.27 -17.63 6.53
C LEU A 26 -5.20 -16.62 5.84
N MET A 27 -5.51 -15.50 6.51
CA MET A 27 -6.38 -14.46 5.96
C MET A 27 -5.77 -13.81 4.71
N ALA A 28 -4.52 -13.36 4.79
CA ALA A 28 -3.78 -12.80 3.66
C ALA A 28 -3.73 -13.80 2.50
N SER A 29 -3.35 -15.05 2.79
CA SER A 29 -3.27 -16.12 1.79
C SER A 29 -4.59 -16.38 1.06
N LEU A 30 -5.73 -16.33 1.76
CA LEU A 30 -7.05 -16.49 1.14
C LEU A 30 -7.40 -15.30 0.25
N VAL A 31 -7.08 -14.08 0.67
CA VAL A 31 -7.33 -12.87 -0.14
C VAL A 31 -6.49 -12.88 -1.41
N PHE A 32 -5.18 -13.17 -1.31
CA PHE A 32 -4.29 -13.24 -2.48
C PHE A 32 -4.77 -14.28 -3.50
N ARG A 33 -5.09 -15.49 -3.03
CA ARG A 33 -5.64 -16.54 -3.91
C ARG A 33 -6.98 -16.14 -4.54
N GLY A 34 -7.84 -15.45 -3.79
CA GLY A 34 -9.10 -14.91 -4.30
C GLY A 34 -8.88 -13.88 -5.41
N MET A 35 -7.95 -12.95 -5.19
CA MET A 35 -7.54 -11.95 -6.18
C MET A 35 -6.99 -12.60 -7.44
N ASP A 36 -6.08 -13.56 -7.31
CA ASP A 36 -5.49 -14.26 -8.45
C ASP A 36 -6.51 -15.07 -9.26
N THR A 37 -7.50 -15.65 -8.57
CA THR A 37 -8.57 -16.39 -9.24
C THR A 37 -9.47 -15.47 -10.07
N PHE A 38 -9.72 -14.24 -9.62
CA PHE A 38 -10.66 -13.32 -10.27
C PHE A 38 -10.00 -12.40 -11.30
N TYR A 39 -8.82 -11.86 -10.98
CA TYR A 39 -8.08 -10.91 -11.80
C TYR A 39 -6.93 -11.55 -12.59
N GLY A 40 -6.59 -12.81 -12.32
CA GLY A 40 -5.40 -13.45 -12.86
C GLY A 40 -4.20 -13.25 -11.94
N LYS A 41 -3.18 -14.11 -12.10
CA LYS A 41 -1.94 -14.05 -11.33
C LYS A 41 -1.13 -12.81 -11.68
N GLU A 42 -0.94 -12.57 -12.97
CA GLU A 42 -0.18 -11.43 -13.48
C GLU A 42 -0.82 -10.10 -13.07
N LEU A 43 0.03 -9.14 -12.72
CA LEU A 43 -0.37 -7.79 -12.41
C LEU A 43 -0.73 -7.05 -13.70
N SER A 44 -1.84 -6.35 -13.70
CA SER A 44 -2.28 -5.50 -14.81
C SER A 44 -2.71 -4.16 -14.25
N TRP A 45 -2.68 -3.10 -15.07
CA TRP A 45 -3.12 -1.77 -14.62
C TRP A 45 -4.52 -1.75 -13.98
N GLY A 46 -5.44 -2.60 -14.47
CA GLY A 46 -6.77 -2.78 -13.86
C GLY A 46 -6.71 -3.43 -12.46
N LYS A 47 -5.89 -4.48 -12.30
CA LYS A 47 -5.64 -5.14 -11.00
C LYS A 47 -4.96 -4.18 -10.03
N ILE A 48 -3.92 -3.45 -10.46
CA ILE A 48 -3.23 -2.42 -9.66
C ILE A 48 -4.24 -1.38 -9.19
N ARG A 49 -5.04 -0.80 -10.10
CA ARG A 49 -6.03 0.20 -9.72
C ARG A 49 -7.02 -0.31 -8.68
N LEU A 50 -7.45 -1.57 -8.77
CA LEU A 50 -8.29 -2.16 -7.73
C LEU A 50 -7.56 -2.25 -6.40
N LEU A 51 -6.31 -2.74 -6.38
CA LEU A 51 -5.52 -2.86 -5.16
C LEU A 51 -5.42 -1.48 -4.47
N GLU A 52 -5.10 -0.43 -5.21
CA GLU A 52 -5.00 0.95 -4.68
C GLU A 52 -6.33 1.53 -4.19
N ILE A 53 -7.46 1.15 -4.81
CA ILE A 53 -8.79 1.50 -4.27
C ILE A 53 -9.00 0.85 -2.90
N LEU A 54 -8.51 -0.37 -2.70
CA LEU A 54 -8.70 -1.13 -1.46
C LEU A 54 -7.68 -0.77 -0.38
N ALA A 55 -6.45 -0.40 -0.75
CA ALA A 55 -5.33 -0.16 0.16
C ALA A 55 -5.60 0.97 1.17
N ARG A 56 -6.43 1.94 0.80
CA ARG A 56 -6.86 3.04 1.70
C ARG A 56 -7.81 2.62 2.82
N ILE A 57 -8.54 1.54 2.62
CA ILE A 57 -9.71 1.17 3.44
C ILE A 57 -9.33 0.73 4.87
N PRO A 58 -8.28 -0.08 5.10
CA PRO A 58 -7.84 -0.45 6.44
C PRO A 58 -7.51 0.77 7.30
N TYR A 59 -6.75 1.73 6.75
CA TYR A 59 -6.36 2.95 7.45
C TYR A 59 -7.57 3.80 7.86
N GLN A 60 -8.57 3.97 6.99
CA GLN A 60 -9.84 4.62 7.33
C GLN A 60 -10.55 3.93 8.50
N ALA A 61 -10.58 2.60 8.48
CA ALA A 61 -11.19 1.81 9.55
C ALA A 61 -10.46 1.99 10.88
N TRP A 62 -9.13 2.12 10.85
CA TRP A 62 -8.30 2.34 12.04
C TRP A 62 -8.51 3.73 12.59
N GLU A 63 -8.52 4.76 11.74
CA GLU A 63 -8.79 6.14 12.13
C GLU A 63 -10.15 6.24 12.85
N ILE A 64 -11.23 5.70 12.28
CA ILE A 64 -12.56 5.67 12.90
C ILE A 64 -12.52 4.99 14.28
N ARG A 65 -11.82 3.86 14.38
CA ARG A 65 -11.67 3.13 15.64
C ARG A 65 -10.93 3.96 16.69
N GLN A 66 -9.86 4.64 16.30
CA GLN A 66 -9.03 5.41 17.23
C GLN A 66 -9.73 6.67 17.71
N TYR A 67 -10.50 7.39 16.89
CA TYR A 67 -11.33 8.48 17.41
C TYR A 67 -12.30 8.01 18.48
N LYS A 68 -12.91 6.83 18.31
CA LYS A 68 -13.77 6.24 19.34
C LYS A 68 -12.97 5.93 20.62
N LYS A 69 -11.70 5.51 20.51
CA LYS A 69 -10.82 5.29 21.67
C LYS A 69 -10.48 6.60 22.36
N MET A 70 -10.08 7.64 21.63
CA MET A 70 -9.84 8.97 22.19
C MET A 70 -11.05 9.47 22.98
N ASN A 71 -12.26 9.38 22.41
CA ASN A 71 -13.49 9.82 23.08
C ASN A 71 -13.85 9.00 24.33
N SER A 72 -13.56 7.70 24.34
CA SER A 72 -13.94 6.80 25.45
C SER A 72 -12.85 6.58 26.49
N ARG A 73 -11.61 6.98 26.20
CA ARG A 73 -10.42 6.80 27.03
C ARG A 73 -9.65 8.11 27.21
N PHE A 74 -10.32 9.26 27.07
CA PHE A 74 -9.70 10.59 27.10
C PHE A 74 -8.93 10.90 28.41
N THR A 75 -9.23 10.20 29.50
CA THR A 75 -8.52 10.36 30.78
C THR A 75 -7.28 9.46 30.93
N ASP A 76 -7.00 8.60 29.96
CA ASP A 76 -5.86 7.69 29.91
C ASP A 76 -4.84 8.23 28.89
N PRO A 77 -3.77 8.93 29.35
CA PRO A 77 -2.82 9.59 28.45
C PRO A 77 -2.12 8.63 27.49
N ASP A 78 -1.79 7.42 27.93
CA ASP A 78 -1.11 6.42 27.09
C ASP A 78 -2.04 5.90 26.00
N ALA A 79 -3.31 5.65 26.34
CA ALA A 79 -4.31 5.23 25.36
C ALA A 79 -4.61 6.33 24.33
N VAL A 80 -4.62 7.60 24.74
CA VAL A 80 -4.80 8.74 23.84
C VAL A 80 -3.58 8.90 22.94
N ALA A 81 -2.36 8.88 23.49
CA ALA A 81 -1.13 9.03 22.73
C ALA A 81 -0.99 7.94 21.65
N PHE A 82 -1.29 6.69 21.99
CA PHE A 82 -1.32 5.60 21.01
C PHE A 82 -2.39 5.81 19.94
N ALA A 83 -3.59 6.27 20.32
CA ALA A 83 -4.66 6.53 19.37
C ALA A 83 -4.29 7.67 18.41
N GLU A 84 -3.69 8.75 18.91
CA GLU A 84 -3.20 9.89 18.12
C GLU A 84 -2.11 9.47 17.14
N ASP A 85 -1.11 8.70 17.58
CA ASP A 85 -0.07 8.13 16.72
C ASP A 85 -0.68 7.33 15.55
N VAL A 86 -1.63 6.44 15.86
CA VAL A 86 -2.27 5.61 14.85
C VAL A 86 -3.14 6.45 13.91
N VAL A 87 -3.84 7.48 14.39
CA VAL A 87 -4.61 8.41 13.53
C VAL A 87 -3.67 9.18 12.59
N GLY A 88 -2.58 9.73 13.13
CA GLY A 88 -1.60 10.48 12.35
C GLY A 88 -1.04 9.64 11.20
N TRP A 89 -0.53 8.46 11.52
CA TRP A 89 -0.02 7.52 10.51
C TRP A 89 -1.11 7.06 9.54
N SER A 90 -2.31 6.73 10.02
CA SER A 90 -3.40 6.27 9.15
C SER A 90 -3.77 7.34 8.13
N ARG A 91 -3.70 8.63 8.47
CA ARG A 91 -3.97 9.71 7.50
C ARG A 91 -2.87 9.84 6.47
N GLU A 92 -1.61 9.81 6.91
CA GLU A 92 -0.46 9.83 5.99
C GLU A 92 -0.50 8.68 5.00
N ALA A 93 -0.74 7.45 5.48
CA ALA A 93 -0.86 6.27 4.63
C ALA A 93 -2.06 6.38 3.67
N GLN A 94 -3.23 6.82 4.14
CA GLN A 94 -4.39 7.05 3.26
C GLN A 94 -4.13 8.02 2.12
N ASP A 95 -3.30 9.04 2.35
CA ASP A 95 -2.94 10.03 1.35
C ASP A 95 -1.90 9.47 0.36
N SER A 96 -0.94 8.66 0.83
CA SER A 96 0.01 7.91 0.00
C SER A 96 -0.71 6.98 -0.97
N GLU A 97 -1.58 6.13 -0.44
CA GLU A 97 -2.39 5.17 -1.20
C GLU A 97 -3.36 5.86 -2.16
N PHE A 98 -3.83 7.07 -1.82
CA PHE A 98 -4.59 7.87 -2.77
C PHE A 98 -3.74 8.39 -3.91
N TRP A 99 -2.52 8.81 -3.60
CA TRP A 99 -1.57 9.24 -4.60
C TRP A 99 -1.23 8.09 -5.55
N HIS A 100 -0.95 6.87 -5.05
CA HIS A 100 -0.78 5.66 -5.86
C HIS A 100 -1.95 5.47 -6.84
N LEU A 101 -3.19 5.47 -6.34
CA LEU A 101 -4.40 5.34 -7.17
C LEU A 101 -4.47 6.40 -8.27
N ARG A 102 -4.15 7.65 -7.95
CA ARG A 102 -4.21 8.78 -8.88
C ARG A 102 -3.17 8.64 -9.99
N VAL A 103 -1.97 8.20 -9.64
CA VAL A 103 -0.86 7.97 -10.58
C VAL A 103 -1.17 6.81 -11.52
N VAL A 104 -1.70 5.70 -10.99
CA VAL A 104 -2.14 4.55 -11.78
C VAL A 104 -3.28 4.92 -12.74
N ASP A 105 -4.26 5.71 -12.27
CA ASP A 105 -5.37 6.17 -13.12
C ASP A 105 -4.89 7.13 -14.23
N GLU A 106 -3.82 7.90 -13.97
CA GLU A 106 -3.19 8.73 -15.00
C GLU A 106 -2.49 7.88 -16.06
N LYS A 107 -1.75 6.84 -15.65
CA LYS A 107 -1.12 5.90 -16.58
C LYS A 107 -2.14 5.20 -17.49
N ILE A 108 -3.23 4.72 -16.89
CA ILE A 108 -4.34 4.10 -17.62
C ILE A 108 -4.89 5.03 -18.69
N LYS A 109 -5.05 6.32 -18.39
CA LYS A 109 -5.53 7.32 -19.34
C LYS A 109 -4.51 7.63 -20.42
N GLN A 110 -3.24 7.81 -20.04
CA GLN A 110 -2.14 8.11 -20.95
C GLN A 110 -1.99 7.01 -22.02
N ASP A 111 -2.08 5.75 -21.61
CA ASP A 111 -1.92 4.59 -22.50
C ASP A 111 -3.22 4.14 -23.17
N ASN A 112 -4.34 4.80 -22.86
CA ASN A 112 -5.68 4.40 -23.30
C ASN A 112 -5.97 2.90 -23.02
N VAL A 113 -5.57 2.44 -21.83
CA VAL A 113 -5.70 1.03 -21.42
C VAL A 113 -7.18 0.63 -21.45
N GLN A 114 -7.47 -0.45 -22.18
CA GLN A 114 -8.82 -0.97 -22.29
C GLN A 114 -9.20 -1.73 -21.02
N LEU A 115 -10.10 -1.13 -20.24
CA LEU A 115 -10.58 -1.69 -18.98
C LEU A 115 -11.87 -2.47 -19.20
N HIS A 116 -11.99 -3.60 -18.51
CA HIS A 116 -13.17 -4.44 -18.59
C HIS A 116 -14.32 -3.83 -17.78
N TRP A 117 -15.44 -3.53 -18.43
CA TRP A 117 -16.57 -2.81 -17.81
C TRP A 117 -17.02 -3.42 -16.46
N PHE A 118 -17.12 -4.75 -16.37
CA PHE A 118 -17.55 -5.40 -15.13
C PHE A 118 -16.45 -5.39 -14.05
N LYS A 119 -15.28 -5.98 -14.35
CA LYS A 119 -14.17 -6.15 -13.41
C LYS A 119 -13.58 -4.83 -12.93
N ASP A 120 -13.54 -3.81 -13.78
CA ASP A 120 -12.80 -2.58 -13.49
C ASP A 120 -13.68 -1.38 -13.14
N ARG A 121 -15.01 -1.50 -13.28
CA ARG A 121 -15.97 -0.42 -12.96
C ARG A 121 -17.04 -0.82 -11.95
N VAL A 122 -17.54 -2.05 -11.99
CA VAL A 122 -18.61 -2.51 -11.08
C VAL A 122 -18.01 -3.18 -9.84
N MET A 123 -17.09 -4.11 -10.06
CA MET A 123 -16.48 -4.90 -8.98
C MET A 123 -15.70 -4.09 -7.94
N PRO A 124 -15.00 -2.98 -8.28
CA PRO A 124 -14.30 -2.21 -7.26
C PRO A 124 -15.23 -1.68 -6.18
N SER A 125 -16.40 -1.13 -6.54
CA SER A 125 -17.37 -0.62 -5.57
C SER A 125 -17.93 -1.71 -4.64
N ILE A 126 -18.25 -2.89 -5.20
CA ILE A 126 -18.75 -4.02 -4.43
C ILE A 126 -17.68 -4.54 -3.47
N THR A 127 -16.45 -4.67 -3.97
CA THR A 127 -15.32 -5.18 -3.21
C THR A 127 -14.93 -4.20 -2.11
N ALA A 128 -14.85 -2.91 -2.41
CA ALA A 128 -14.59 -1.85 -1.45
C ALA A 128 -15.65 -1.81 -0.34
N PHE A 129 -16.93 -1.94 -0.67
CA PHE A 129 -17.99 -2.00 0.34
C PHE A 129 -17.81 -3.20 1.30
N LYS A 130 -17.62 -4.40 0.75
CA LYS A 130 -17.40 -5.62 1.57
C LYS A 130 -16.12 -5.51 2.40
N TYR A 131 -15.04 -5.02 1.79
CA TYR A 131 -13.75 -4.88 2.44
C TYR A 131 -13.76 -3.80 3.53
N SER A 132 -14.56 -2.74 3.36
CA SER A 132 -14.77 -1.71 4.40
C SER A 132 -15.44 -2.29 5.64
N ILE A 133 -16.48 -3.11 5.48
CA ILE A 133 -17.12 -3.80 6.60
C ILE A 133 -16.12 -4.72 7.29
N PHE A 134 -15.41 -5.56 6.52
CA PHE A 134 -14.41 -6.48 7.04
C PHE A 134 -13.31 -5.75 7.83
N SER A 135 -12.72 -4.71 7.24
CA SER A 135 -11.63 -3.93 7.86
C SER A 135 -12.07 -3.27 9.17
N ARG A 136 -13.30 -2.74 9.21
CA ARG A 136 -13.88 -2.16 10.44
C ARG A 136 -14.10 -3.20 11.53
N ILE A 137 -14.62 -4.37 11.19
CA ILE A 137 -14.81 -5.46 12.15
C ILE A 137 -13.45 -5.93 12.68
N LEU A 138 -12.48 -6.17 11.80
CA LEU A 138 -11.15 -6.63 12.17
C LEU A 138 -10.46 -5.64 13.10
N ALA A 139 -10.44 -4.35 12.73
CA ALA A 139 -9.85 -3.30 13.54
C ALA A 139 -10.54 -3.18 14.90
N PHE A 140 -11.87 -3.27 14.93
CA PHE A 140 -12.65 -3.21 16.16
C PHE A 140 -12.30 -4.37 17.12
N ILE A 141 -12.24 -5.61 16.61
CA ILE A 141 -11.91 -6.81 17.39
C ILE A 141 -10.44 -6.76 17.85
N SER A 142 -9.51 -6.53 16.92
CA SER A 142 -8.08 -6.54 17.19
C SER A 142 -7.33 -5.66 16.20
N ILE A 143 -6.93 -4.48 16.65
CA ILE A 143 -6.07 -3.58 15.88
C ILE A 143 -4.71 -4.23 15.57
N ARG A 144 -4.18 -5.07 16.48
CA ARG A 144 -2.94 -5.81 16.25
C ARG A 144 -3.09 -6.81 15.10
N THR A 145 -4.21 -7.51 15.03
CA THR A 145 -4.46 -8.42 13.91
C THR A 145 -4.63 -7.65 12.60
N ALA A 146 -5.24 -6.46 12.65
CA ALA A 146 -5.34 -5.59 11.49
C ALA A 146 -3.95 -5.11 10.99
N PHE A 147 -3.06 -4.69 11.90
CA PHE A 147 -1.68 -4.34 11.55
C PHE A 147 -0.90 -5.54 10.99
N MET A 148 -1.11 -6.75 11.52
CA MET A 148 -0.45 -7.94 10.99
C MET A 148 -0.89 -8.24 9.56
N LEU A 149 -2.20 -8.19 9.34
CA LEU A 149 -2.77 -8.40 8.01
C LEU A 149 -2.28 -7.34 7.03
N ASN A 150 -2.18 -6.09 7.47
CA ASN A 150 -1.59 -5.01 6.66
C ASN A 150 -0.13 -5.33 6.31
N ALA A 151 0.71 -5.66 7.29
CA ALA A 151 2.11 -6.01 7.03
C ALA A 151 2.25 -7.16 6.00
N ASP A 152 1.33 -8.12 6.00
CA ASP A 152 1.30 -9.17 4.98
C ASP A 152 0.83 -8.65 3.60
N PHE A 153 -0.15 -7.74 3.56
CA PHE A 153 -0.61 -7.08 2.33
C PHE A 153 0.48 -6.23 1.69
N GLU A 154 1.13 -5.37 2.46
CA GLU A 154 2.12 -4.43 1.94
C GLU A 154 3.41 -5.14 1.50
N ASP A 155 3.81 -6.20 2.22
CA ASP A 155 4.91 -7.06 1.77
C ASP A 155 4.58 -7.70 0.41
N HIS A 156 3.36 -8.19 0.23
CA HIS A 156 2.95 -8.75 -1.05
C HIS A 156 2.91 -7.67 -2.14
N ALA A 157 2.35 -6.49 -1.85
CA ALA A 157 2.28 -5.38 -2.78
C ALA A 157 3.67 -4.89 -3.21
N GLU A 158 4.63 -4.77 -2.29
CA GLU A 158 6.03 -4.48 -2.61
C GLU A 158 6.56 -5.45 -3.67
N HIS A 159 6.44 -6.77 -3.43
CA HIS A 159 6.96 -7.76 -4.36
C HIS A 159 6.25 -7.71 -5.72
N GLU A 160 4.93 -7.51 -5.73
CA GLU A 160 4.16 -7.41 -6.97
C GLU A 160 4.58 -6.17 -7.78
N TYR A 161 4.75 -5.00 -7.17
CA TYR A 161 5.16 -3.78 -7.87
C TYR A 161 6.62 -3.83 -8.33
N MET A 162 7.52 -4.35 -7.50
CA MET A 162 8.91 -4.55 -7.87
C MET A 162 9.06 -5.58 -9.00
N THR A 163 8.23 -6.63 -9.00
CA THR A 163 8.19 -7.61 -10.10
C THR A 163 7.63 -6.99 -11.36
N PHE A 164 6.51 -6.27 -11.26
CA PHE A 164 5.90 -5.57 -12.39
C PHE A 164 6.87 -4.61 -13.07
N ALA A 165 7.58 -3.78 -12.32
CA ALA A 165 8.60 -2.89 -12.87
C ALA A 165 9.76 -3.64 -13.57
N LYS A 166 10.08 -4.87 -13.12
CA LYS A 166 11.13 -5.71 -13.72
C LYS A 166 10.66 -6.38 -15.01
N GLU A 167 9.41 -6.83 -15.04
CA GLU A 167 8.80 -7.51 -16.18
C GLU A 167 8.44 -6.54 -17.32
N HIS A 168 8.35 -5.25 -17.00
CA HIS A 168 8.04 -4.16 -17.93
C HIS A 168 9.19 -3.15 -18.08
N PRO A 169 10.37 -3.55 -18.59
CA PRO A 169 11.52 -2.65 -18.74
C PRO A 169 11.23 -1.46 -19.67
N GLU A 170 10.23 -1.55 -20.54
CA GLU A 170 9.77 -0.42 -21.36
C GLU A 170 9.29 0.78 -20.53
N LEU A 171 8.91 0.58 -19.26
CA LEU A 171 8.51 1.67 -18.37
C LEU A 171 9.68 2.58 -17.98
N ASP A 172 10.92 2.08 -18.06
CA ASP A 172 12.13 2.87 -17.80
C ASP A 172 12.45 3.84 -18.94
N GLU A 173 11.85 3.64 -20.11
CA GLU A 173 12.01 4.53 -21.26
C GLU A 173 10.88 5.57 -21.36
N GLN A 174 9.80 5.37 -20.61
CA GLN A 174 8.59 6.18 -20.69
C GLN A 174 8.62 7.31 -19.65
N PRO A 175 8.63 8.59 -20.08
CA PRO A 175 8.64 9.71 -19.15
C PRO A 175 7.37 9.77 -18.29
N ALA A 176 7.54 9.95 -16.98
CA ALA A 176 6.46 10.12 -16.00
C ALA A 176 6.12 11.62 -15.80
N MET A 177 5.85 12.34 -16.89
CA MET A 177 5.60 13.79 -16.88
C MET A 177 4.14 14.10 -16.52
N SER A 178 3.78 13.81 -15.26
CA SER A 178 2.45 14.02 -14.68
C SER A 178 2.50 15.14 -13.63
N GLU A 179 1.46 15.97 -13.57
CA GLU A 179 1.31 16.94 -12.48
C GLU A 179 1.06 16.25 -11.13
N VAL A 180 0.35 15.11 -11.11
CA VAL A 180 0.12 14.30 -9.90
C VAL A 180 1.44 13.77 -9.36
N ILE A 181 2.31 13.28 -10.23
CA ILE A 181 3.63 12.77 -9.86
C ILE A 181 4.53 13.94 -9.42
N THR A 182 4.62 15.00 -10.22
CA THR A 182 5.50 16.14 -9.96
C THR A 182 5.21 16.84 -8.62
N ARG A 183 3.94 16.96 -8.24
CA ARG A 183 3.55 17.59 -6.98
C ARG A 183 3.93 16.78 -5.74
N TYR A 184 4.03 15.46 -5.86
CA TYR A 184 4.35 14.57 -4.73
C TYR A 184 5.83 14.16 -4.74
N ARG A 185 6.36 13.74 -5.89
CA ARG A 185 7.72 13.27 -6.14
C ARG A 185 8.20 13.65 -7.56
N GLY A 186 8.60 14.91 -7.72
CA GLY A 186 9.08 15.45 -9.00
C GLY A 186 10.47 14.97 -9.45
N ASP A 187 11.14 14.17 -8.64
CA ASP A 187 12.41 13.52 -8.96
C ASP A 187 12.25 12.17 -9.69
N LEU A 188 11.04 11.59 -9.71
CA LEU A 188 10.73 10.38 -10.47
C LEU A 188 10.62 10.71 -11.96
N LYS A 189 11.50 10.14 -12.78
CA LYS A 189 11.64 10.53 -14.20
C LYS A 189 10.85 9.62 -15.12
N THR A 190 10.75 8.35 -14.77
CA THR A 190 10.18 7.31 -15.62
C THR A 190 9.01 6.60 -14.93
N TRP A 191 8.15 5.94 -15.70
CA TRP A 191 7.10 5.11 -15.11
C TRP A 191 7.67 3.91 -14.34
N GLY A 192 8.86 3.45 -14.70
CA GLY A 192 9.58 2.44 -13.93
C GLY A 192 10.01 2.96 -12.55
N ASP A 193 10.51 4.20 -12.47
CA ASP A 193 10.82 4.85 -11.19
C ASP A 193 9.57 4.94 -10.30
N VAL A 194 8.44 5.32 -10.91
CA VAL A 194 7.15 5.42 -10.21
C VAL A 194 6.73 4.09 -9.60
N MET A 195 6.77 3.00 -10.37
CA MET A 195 6.36 1.69 -9.86
C MET A 195 7.30 1.19 -8.75
N ARG A 196 8.61 1.39 -8.89
CA ARG A 196 9.58 1.04 -7.83
C ARG A 196 9.37 1.88 -6.58
N PHE A 197 9.05 3.16 -6.75
CA PHE A 197 8.76 4.05 -5.64
C PHE A 197 7.50 3.64 -4.87
N ILE A 198 6.40 3.33 -5.58
CA ILE A 198 5.18 2.79 -4.96
C ILE A 198 5.51 1.54 -4.15
N GLY A 199 6.23 0.57 -4.74
CA GLY A 199 6.65 -0.64 -4.01
C GLY A 199 7.48 -0.35 -2.75
N LEU A 200 8.26 0.74 -2.74
CA LEU A 200 9.02 1.16 -1.59
C LEU A 200 8.15 1.87 -0.52
N GLU A 201 7.11 2.60 -0.92
CA GLU A 201 6.07 3.11 0.00
C GLU A 201 5.34 1.94 0.69
N GLU A 202 5.05 0.86 -0.03
CA GLU A 202 4.47 -0.35 0.58
C GLU A 202 5.41 -0.97 1.61
N ARG A 203 6.72 -1.00 1.34
CA ARG A 203 7.69 -1.43 2.36
C ARG A 203 7.61 -0.54 3.61
N ASP A 204 7.48 0.77 3.48
CA ASP A 204 7.34 1.65 4.65
C ASP A 204 6.00 1.44 5.38
N HIS A 205 4.89 1.23 4.67
CA HIS A 205 3.61 0.83 5.24
C HIS A 205 3.71 -0.48 6.05
N MET A 206 4.40 -1.49 5.50
CA MET A 206 4.72 -2.74 6.18
C MET A 206 5.51 -2.48 7.46
N ASN A 207 6.62 -1.74 7.35
CA ASN A 207 7.52 -1.45 8.47
C ASN A 207 6.81 -0.71 9.60
N ASN A 208 5.95 0.25 9.26
CA ASN A 208 5.14 0.98 10.24
C ASN A 208 4.14 0.07 10.96
N SER A 209 3.56 -0.90 10.27
CA SER A 209 2.71 -1.93 10.87
C SER A 209 3.51 -2.81 11.85
N LEU A 210 4.70 -3.24 11.45
CA LEU A 210 5.60 -4.07 12.27
C LEU A 210 6.11 -3.34 13.51
N ARG A 211 6.45 -2.05 13.38
CA ARG A 211 6.86 -1.18 14.50
C ARG A 211 5.77 -1.12 15.57
N ARG A 212 4.52 -0.89 15.18
CA ARG A 212 3.35 -0.85 16.09
C ARG A 212 3.00 -2.20 16.69
N LEU A 213 3.40 -3.29 16.06
CA LEU A 213 3.31 -4.64 16.62
C LEU A 213 4.44 -4.96 17.60
N GLY A 214 5.50 -4.16 17.65
CA GLY A 214 6.73 -4.45 18.39
C GLY A 214 7.62 -5.49 17.72
N ARG A 215 7.42 -5.77 16.42
CA ARG A 215 8.20 -6.75 15.64
C ARG A 215 9.39 -6.08 14.94
N VAL A 216 10.17 -5.32 15.71
CA VAL A 216 11.25 -4.47 15.19
C VAL A 216 12.32 -5.29 14.45
N SER A 217 12.56 -6.53 14.87
CA SER A 217 13.51 -7.44 14.21
C SER A 217 13.09 -7.89 12.80
N GLU A 218 11.85 -7.60 12.39
CA GLU A 218 11.33 -7.95 11.06
C GLU A 218 11.22 -6.74 10.13
N ILE A 219 11.57 -5.54 10.61
CA ILE A 219 11.60 -4.34 9.79
C ILE A 219 12.68 -4.50 8.72
N VAL A 220 12.33 -4.14 7.48
CA VAL A 220 13.23 -4.14 6.33
C VAL A 220 13.61 -2.69 6.05
N PRO A 221 14.79 -2.22 6.46
CA PRO A 221 15.15 -0.82 6.30
C PRO A 221 15.23 -0.42 4.83
N ILE A 222 14.97 0.85 4.55
CA ILE A 222 15.21 1.46 3.24
C ILE A 222 16.66 1.94 3.24
N MET A 223 17.42 1.63 2.19
CA MET A 223 18.83 2.00 2.11
C MET A 223 18.99 3.52 2.08
N GLY A 224 19.73 4.05 3.05
CA GLY A 224 19.91 5.50 3.21
C GLY A 224 18.78 6.20 3.98
N ASP A 225 17.83 5.46 4.56
CA ASP A 225 16.91 5.98 5.58
C ASP A 225 17.39 5.56 6.98
N ASP A 226 17.89 6.52 7.77
CA ASP A 226 18.47 6.29 9.10
C ASP A 226 17.42 6.22 10.24
N ARG A 227 16.13 6.05 9.92
CA ARG A 227 15.00 6.05 10.88
C ARG A 227 14.53 4.67 11.36
#